data_AF-A0A829S0E4-F1
#
_entry.id   AF-A0A829S0E4-F1
#
_cell.length_a   1.000
_cell.length_b   1.000
_cell.length_c   1.000
_cell.angle_alpha   90.00
_cell.angle_beta   90.00
_cell.angle_gamma   90.00
#
_symmetry.space_group_name_H-M   'P 1'
#
loop_
_entity.id
_entity.type
_entity.pdbx_description
1 polymer ?
#
loop_
_entity_poly.entity_id
_entity_poly.type
_entity_poly.pdbx_seq_one_letter_code
_entity_poly.pdbx_strand_id
1 'polypeptide(L)'
;MDKNSYDEVIPSGDKTVMEEDTVMGKLSSGYINRAAHELPKQGKRAPWQVTNNYLEDRKSLKNAKFEDGILHFHKRSEANERKPKLVS
;
A
#
# COMPACT_ATOMS: atom_id res chain seq x y z
N MET A 1 -6.45 -17.56 1.93
CA MET A 1 -6.43 -17.66 3.40
C MET A 1 -6.62 -19.11 3.82
N ASP A 2 -7.78 -19.71 3.53
CA ASP A 2 -8.17 -21.04 4.04
C ASP A 2 -7.26 -22.20 3.61
N LYS A 3 -6.91 -22.30 2.31
CA LYS A 3 -6.08 -23.39 1.76
C LYS A 3 -4.72 -23.53 2.48
N ASN A 4 -4.13 -22.40 2.86
CA ASN A 4 -2.84 -22.35 3.54
C ASN A 4 -2.98 -22.08 5.06
N SER A 5 -4.22 -21.96 5.56
CA SER A 5 -4.57 -21.58 6.92
C SER A 5 -3.88 -20.30 7.40
N TYR A 6 -3.84 -19.26 6.56
CA TYR A 6 -3.42 -17.92 6.95
C TYR A 6 -4.61 -17.14 7.52
N ASP A 7 -4.36 -16.32 8.53
CA ASP A 7 -5.37 -15.50 9.22
C ASP A 7 -5.17 -14.01 8.98
N GLU A 8 -3.94 -13.59 8.67
CA GLU A 8 -3.56 -12.20 8.49
C GLU A 8 -2.62 -12.05 7.28
N VAL A 9 -2.75 -10.93 6.57
CA VAL A 9 -1.79 -10.50 5.54
C VAL A 9 -1.44 -9.03 5.77
N ILE A 10 -0.15 -8.73 5.89
CA ILE A 10 0.35 -7.37 6.11
C ILE A 10 1.36 -7.04 5.00
N PRO A 11 1.15 -5.94 4.25
CA PRO A 11 2.17 -5.46 3.33
C PRO A 11 3.30 -4.76 4.10
N SER A 12 4.56 -5.05 3.75
CA SER A 12 5.70 -4.28 4.25
C SER A 12 6.09 -3.18 3.27
N GLY A 13 6.14 -1.94 3.73
CA GLY A 13 6.69 -0.81 2.98
C GLY A 13 8.13 -0.51 3.37
N ASP A 14 8.96 -0.16 2.39
CA ASP A 14 10.30 0.39 2.62
C ASP A 14 10.22 1.92 2.66
N LYS A 15 10.58 2.54 3.79
CA LYS A 15 10.53 4.00 3.94
C LYS A 15 11.52 4.73 3.05
N THR A 16 12.59 4.08 2.60
CA THR A 16 13.61 4.69 1.73
C THR A 16 13.10 4.97 0.31
N VAL A 17 12.02 4.29 -0.08
CA VAL A 17 11.36 4.48 -1.37
C VAL A 17 10.15 5.41 -1.30
N MET A 18 9.95 6.15 -0.20
CA MET A 18 8.96 7.23 -0.14
C MET A 18 9.39 8.39 -1.03
N GLU A 19 8.43 8.99 -1.71
CA GLU A 19 8.61 10.16 -2.56
C GLU A 19 7.99 11.40 -1.90
N GLU A 20 8.46 12.58 -2.29
CA GLU A 20 7.83 13.83 -1.86
C GLU A 20 6.51 14.12 -2.58
N ASP A 21 6.25 13.41 -3.66
CA ASP A 21 5.02 13.55 -4.41
C ASP A 21 3.84 12.86 -3.69
N THR A 22 2.64 13.33 -3.98
CA THR A 22 1.40 12.84 -3.35
C THR A 22 0.68 11.85 -4.26
N VAL A 23 -0.26 11.08 -3.71
CA VAL A 23 -1.11 10.17 -4.51
C VAL A 23 -1.88 10.88 -5.64
N MET A 24 -2.09 12.19 -5.53
CA MET A 24 -2.75 13.03 -6.54
C MET A 24 -1.77 13.90 -7.35
N GLY A 25 -0.46 13.73 -7.19
CA GLY A 25 0.57 14.62 -7.72
C GLY A 25 0.58 14.80 -9.24
N LYS A 26 0.04 13.82 -9.97
CA LYS A 26 -0.10 13.89 -11.44
C LYS A 26 -1.26 14.75 -11.92
N LEU A 27 -2.14 15.21 -11.01
CA LEU A 27 -3.31 16.00 -11.34
C LEU A 27 -3.01 17.50 -11.14
N SER A 28 -3.47 18.33 -12.07
CA SER A 28 -3.15 19.78 -12.09
C SER A 28 -4.26 20.68 -11.54
N SER A 29 -5.31 20.11 -10.95
CA SER A 29 -6.43 20.88 -10.40
C SER A 29 -5.99 21.79 -9.25
N GLY A 30 -6.39 23.06 -9.28
CA GLY A 30 -5.94 24.05 -8.29
C GLY A 30 -6.28 23.70 -6.83
N TYR A 31 -7.34 22.95 -6.56
CA TYR A 31 -7.66 22.50 -5.19
C TYR A 31 -6.71 21.42 -4.67
N ILE A 32 -6.14 20.60 -5.56
CA ILE A 32 -5.15 19.58 -5.22
C ILE A 32 -3.85 20.27 -4.81
N ASN A 33 -3.43 21.28 -5.57
CA ASN A 33 -2.24 22.07 -5.25
C ASN A 33 -2.35 22.76 -3.88
N ARG A 34 -3.53 23.27 -3.52
CA ARG A 34 -3.75 23.87 -2.18
C ARG A 34 -3.61 22.85 -1.05
N ALA A 35 -4.10 21.63 -1.26
CA ALA A 35 -4.06 20.56 -0.27
C ALA A 35 -2.80 19.67 -0.35
N ALA A 36 -1.84 19.98 -1.22
CA ALA A 36 -0.71 19.09 -1.50
C ALA A 36 0.12 18.70 -0.26
N HIS A 37 0.15 19.55 0.77
CA HIS A 37 0.85 19.31 2.02
C HIS A 37 0.06 18.45 3.03
N GLU A 38 -1.25 18.27 2.82
CA GLU A 38 -2.13 17.43 3.63
C GLU A 38 -2.34 16.04 3.01
N LEU A 39 -2.06 15.91 1.72
CA LEU A 39 -2.26 14.67 0.99
C LEU A 39 -1.19 13.63 1.34
N PRO A 40 -1.57 12.34 1.37
CA PRO A 40 -0.62 11.27 1.63
C PRO A 40 0.42 11.21 0.51
N LYS A 41 1.67 10.99 0.91
CA LYS A 41 2.80 10.75 0.01
C LYS A 41 2.68 9.39 -0.67
N GLN A 42 3.20 9.29 -1.88
CA GLN A 42 3.33 8.03 -2.61
C GLN A 42 4.76 7.49 -2.57
N GLY A 43 4.94 6.23 -2.96
CA GLY A 43 6.26 5.64 -3.16
C GLY A 43 6.78 5.87 -4.58
N LYS A 44 8.09 5.73 -4.74
CA LYS A 44 8.82 5.90 -6.02
C LYS A 44 8.50 4.84 -7.07
N ARG A 45 7.95 3.70 -6.66
CA ARG A 45 7.67 2.54 -7.52
C ARG A 45 6.51 1.71 -6.99
N ALA A 46 5.99 0.83 -7.86
CA ALA A 46 4.97 -0.15 -7.50
C ALA A 46 5.36 -0.97 -6.25
N PRO A 47 4.37 -1.38 -5.43
CA PRO A 47 2.94 -1.10 -5.54
C PRO A 47 2.53 0.25 -4.93
N TRP A 48 3.46 1.01 -4.38
CA TRP A 48 3.18 2.24 -3.62
C TRP A 48 3.10 3.50 -4.48
N GLN A 49 3.29 3.38 -5.79
CA GLN A 49 3.21 4.48 -6.75
C GLN A 49 1.83 4.50 -7.43
N VAL A 50 1.21 5.67 -7.50
CA VAL A 50 -0.08 5.87 -8.17
C VAL A 50 0.17 6.37 -9.60
N THR A 51 -0.24 5.57 -10.59
CA THR A 51 0.01 5.91 -12.00
C THR A 51 -1.02 6.90 -12.56
N ASN A 52 -2.25 6.89 -12.03
CA ASN A 52 -3.43 7.54 -12.61
C ASN A 52 -3.66 7.14 -14.09
N ASN A 53 -3.23 5.93 -14.48
CA ASN A 53 -3.30 5.43 -15.86
C ASN A 53 -3.97 4.06 -15.91
N TYR A 54 -5.24 4.05 -16.27
CA TYR A 54 -6.06 2.84 -16.30
C TYR A 54 -5.49 1.73 -17.20
N LEU A 55 -4.96 2.07 -18.37
CA LEU A 55 -4.45 1.06 -19.31
C LEU A 55 -3.18 0.38 -18.79
N GLU A 56 -2.31 1.17 -18.15
CA GLU A 56 -1.10 0.67 -17.48
C GLU A 56 -1.47 -0.18 -16.27
N ASP A 57 -2.36 0.30 -15.40
CA ASP A 57 -2.81 -0.42 -14.22
C ASP A 57 -3.47 -1.74 -14.60
N ARG A 58 -4.31 -1.75 -15.64
CA ARG A 58 -4.93 -2.98 -16.15
C ARG A 58 -3.89 -3.99 -16.59
N LYS A 59 -2.83 -3.57 -17.27
CA LYS A 59 -1.74 -4.47 -17.71
C LYS A 59 -0.93 -4.98 -16.51
N SER A 60 -0.62 -4.11 -15.56
CA SER A 60 0.20 -4.43 -14.38
C SER A 60 -0.55 -5.36 -13.42
N LEU A 61 -1.77 -4.99 -13.03
CA LEU A 61 -2.59 -5.75 -12.07
C LEU A 61 -3.03 -7.10 -12.62
N LYS A 62 -3.31 -7.22 -13.93
CA LYS A 62 -3.67 -8.50 -14.56
C LYS A 62 -2.57 -9.56 -14.38
N ASN A 63 -1.31 -9.15 -14.33
CA ASN A 63 -0.17 -10.05 -14.24
C ASN A 63 0.48 -10.07 -12.84
N ALA A 64 -0.05 -9.30 -11.89
CA ALA A 64 0.45 -9.25 -10.53
C ALA A 64 0.22 -10.60 -9.82
N LYS A 65 1.18 -11.00 -8.99
CA LYS A 65 1.10 -12.20 -8.15
C LYS A 65 1.16 -11.79 -6.69
N PHE A 66 0.60 -12.63 -5.84
CA PHE A 66 0.69 -12.44 -4.39
C PHE A 66 2.04 -12.89 -3.81
N GLU A 67 2.81 -13.72 -4.52
CA GLU A 67 4.20 -14.02 -4.17
C GLU A 67 5.14 -12.88 -4.65
N ASP A 68 4.90 -11.66 -4.19
CA ASP A 68 5.61 -10.44 -4.61
C ASP A 68 6.74 -10.00 -3.66
N GLY A 69 6.89 -10.68 -2.53
CA GLY A 69 7.87 -10.33 -1.48
C GLY A 69 7.48 -9.09 -0.66
N ILE A 70 6.32 -8.48 -0.93
CA ILE A 70 5.78 -7.33 -0.21
C ILE A 70 4.70 -7.78 0.77
N LEU A 71 3.85 -8.72 0.35
CA LEU A 71 2.80 -9.29 1.17
C LEU A 71 3.36 -10.38 2.08
N HIS A 72 3.19 -10.19 3.39
CA HIS A 72 3.57 -11.17 4.41
C HIS A 72 2.31 -11.83 4.97
N PHE A 73 2.24 -13.16 4.87
CA PHE A 73 1.09 -13.94 5.32
C PHE A 73 1.41 -14.62 6.66
N HIS A 74 0.51 -14.45 7.63
CA HIS A 74 0.69 -14.95 8.98
C HIS A 74 -0.46 -15.86 9.41
N LYS A 75 -0.14 -16.85 10.24
CA LYS A 75 -1.11 -17.64 11.00
C LYS A 75 -1.19 -17.07 12.40
N ARG A 76 -2.38 -16.93 12.95
CA ARG A 76 -2.56 -16.51 14.33
C ARG A 76 -2.17 -17.67 15.25
N SER A 77 -1.06 -17.51 15.98
CA SER A 77 -0.73 -18.45 17.04
C SER A 77 -1.63 -18.18 18.26
N GLU A 78 -2.05 -19.25 18.96
CA GLU A 78 -2.92 -19.17 20.15
C GLU A 78 -2.34 -18.30 21.28
N ALA A 79 -1.05 -17.99 21.25
CA ALA A 79 -0.35 -17.22 22.29
C ALA A 79 -0.50 -15.69 22.17
N ASN A 80 -1.25 -15.16 21.19
CA ASN A 80 -1.26 -13.73 20.89
C ASN A 80 -2.65 -13.09 21.11
N GLU A 81 -3.18 -13.15 22.33
CA GLU A 81 -4.16 -12.17 22.83
C GLU A 81 -3.48 -10.79 23.01
N ARG A 82 -2.94 -10.21 21.92
CA ARG A 82 -2.49 -8.81 21.96
C ARG A 82 -3.74 -7.94 21.94
N LYS A 83 -4.17 -7.51 23.12
CA LYS A 83 -5.15 -6.42 23.26
C LYS A 83 -4.67 -5.26 22.38
N PRO A 84 -5.50 -4.74 21.46
CA PRO A 84 -5.11 -3.60 20.64
C PRO A 84 -4.73 -2.47 21.60
N LYS A 85 -3.51 -1.93 21.45
CA LYS A 85 -3.13 -0.72 22.19
C LYS A 85 -3.98 0.41 21.62
N LEU A 86 -5.03 0.78 22.35
CA LEU A 86 -5.74 2.04 22.14
C LEU A 86 -4.71 3.15 22.39
N VAL A 87 -4.32 3.85 21.32
CA VAL A 87 -3.55 5.08 21.43
C VAL A 87 -4.52 6.12 21.99
N SER A 88 -4.30 6.57 23.22
CA SER A 88 -5.00 7.72 23.82
C SER A 88 -4.36 9.03 23.37
#